data_AF-A0A2H9I130-F1
#
_entry.id   AF-A0A2H9I130-F1
#
_cell.length_a   1.000
_cell.length_b   1.000
_cell.length_c   1.000
_cell.angle_alpha   90.00
_cell.angle_beta   90.00
_cell.angle_gamma   90.00
#
_symmetry.space_group_name_H-M   'P 1'
#
loop_
_entity.id
_entity.type
_entity.pdbx_description
1 polymer ?
#
loop_
_entity_poly.entity_id
_entity_poly.type
_entity_poly.pdbx_seq_one_letter_code
_entity_poly.pdbx_strand_id
1 'polypeptide(L)'
;MFKFEREQVVYDIAGVKLGGQPGEYPTVLIGSIFYEKHKIVSDPMKGEFDKKAAEELIKKQEELYDKTGNPFIIDVVGLSSEALERYIDFVADVTEAPFLVDSFSPNVRLSAIKHAIEVGLKERAIYNSIDNHVSDEEINSLRDLGVESSVLMAYNPRNVWA
;
A
#
# COMPACT_ATOMS: atom_id res chain seq x y z
N MET A 1 -4.12 25.22 17.72
CA MET A 1 -3.82 23.87 17.20
C MET A 1 -5.15 23.18 17.01
N PHE A 2 -5.43 22.69 15.81
CA PHE A 2 -6.67 21.98 15.52
C PHE A 2 -6.71 20.70 16.37
N LYS A 3 -7.85 20.36 16.96
CA LYS A 3 -8.03 19.16 17.78
C LYS A 3 -9.40 18.58 17.49
N PHE A 4 -9.45 17.28 17.22
CA PHE A 4 -10.72 16.58 17.02
C PHE A 4 -11.38 16.33 18.38
N GLU A 5 -12.70 16.50 18.45
CA GLU A 5 -13.50 16.17 19.64
C GLU A 5 -13.55 14.66 19.88
N ARG A 6 -13.63 13.87 18.80
CA ARG A 6 -13.61 12.41 18.87
C ARG A 6 -12.20 11.92 19.21
N GLU A 7 -12.13 10.92 20.09
CA GLU A 7 -10.90 10.17 20.33
C GLU A 7 -10.37 9.59 19.02
N GLN A 8 -9.10 9.87 18.73
CA GLN A 8 -8.43 9.40 17.52
C GLN A 8 -7.79 8.05 17.81
N VAL A 9 -7.90 7.13 16.85
CA VAL A 9 -7.23 5.82 16.93
C VAL A 9 -5.83 5.97 16.35
N VAL A 10 -4.85 5.30 16.97
CA VAL A 10 -3.49 5.16 16.44
C VAL A 10 -3.29 3.69 16.09
N TYR A 11 -3.01 3.41 14.83
CA TYR A 11 -2.62 2.09 14.35
C TYR A 11 -1.10 2.00 14.29
N ASP A 12 -0.56 0.79 14.50
CA ASP A 12 0.84 0.45 14.27
C ASP A 12 0.88 -0.63 13.20
N ILE A 13 1.44 -0.31 12.04
CA ILE A 13 1.58 -1.24 10.91
C ILE A 13 3.08 -1.41 10.66
N ALA A 14 3.62 -2.55 11.07
CA ALA A 14 5.04 -2.87 10.97
C ALA A 14 5.98 -1.76 11.51
N GLY A 15 5.64 -1.15 12.65
CA GLY A 15 6.41 -0.07 13.28
C GLY A 15 6.05 1.34 12.80
N VAL A 16 5.21 1.49 11.76
CA VAL A 16 4.71 2.78 11.29
C VAL A 16 3.42 3.12 12.03
N LYS A 17 3.44 4.23 12.77
CA LYS A 17 2.27 4.74 13.49
C LYS A 17 1.42 5.67 12.63
N LEU A 18 0.13 5.38 12.50
CA LEU A 18 -0.84 6.17 11.73
C LEU A 18 -2.03 6.60 12.59
N GLY A 19 -2.39 7.88 12.51
CA GLY A 19 -3.53 8.45 13.23
C GLY A 19 -3.13 9.36 14.39
N GLY A 20 -3.95 9.42 15.43
CA GLY A 20 -3.74 10.31 16.58
C GLY A 20 -4.22 11.75 16.34
N GLN A 21 -4.03 12.61 17.36
CA GLN A 21 -4.37 14.02 17.28
C GLN A 21 -3.34 14.80 16.43
N PRO A 22 -3.72 15.94 15.82
CA PRO A 22 -2.77 16.77 15.09
C PRO A 22 -1.57 17.17 15.97
N GLY A 23 -0.36 16.83 15.52
CA GLY A 23 0.89 17.07 16.24
C GLY A 23 1.34 15.92 17.15
N GLU A 24 0.59 14.82 17.24
CA GLU A 24 0.98 13.63 18.03
C GLU A 24 1.99 12.76 17.29
N TYR A 25 1.75 12.48 16.00
CA TYR A 25 2.66 11.75 15.12
C TYR A 25 2.92 12.54 13.82
N PRO A 26 4.11 12.40 13.21
CA PRO A 26 4.38 12.98 11.89
C PRO A 26 3.45 12.40 10.82
N THR A 27 3.18 13.18 9.79
CA THR A 27 2.44 12.70 8.61
C THR A 27 3.19 11.54 7.97
N VAL A 28 2.49 10.43 7.73
CA VAL A 28 2.99 9.31 6.92
C VAL A 28 2.90 9.67 5.44
N LEU A 29 3.98 9.46 4.70
CA LEU A 29 4.06 9.71 3.26
C LEU A 29 3.94 8.39 2.49
N ILE A 30 3.09 8.36 1.47
CA ILE A 30 2.91 7.17 0.64
C ILE A 30 3.45 7.45 -0.75
N GLY A 31 4.50 6.73 -1.15
CA GLY A 31 5.17 6.89 -2.44
C GLY A 31 4.87 5.70 -3.36
N SER A 32 4.30 5.98 -4.54
CA SER A 32 3.96 4.93 -5.51
C SER A 32 5.17 4.47 -6.33
N ILE A 33 5.24 3.17 -6.57
CA ILE A 33 6.22 2.52 -7.46
C ILE A 33 5.49 1.56 -8.42
N PHE A 34 6.12 1.27 -9.56
CA PHE A 34 5.59 0.44 -10.66
C PHE A 34 4.24 0.84 -11.28
N TYR A 35 3.72 2.03 -10.96
CA TYR A 35 2.51 2.60 -11.55
C TYR A 35 2.58 2.67 -13.10
N GLU A 36 1.42 2.82 -13.73
CA GLU A 36 1.31 2.86 -15.20
C GLU A 36 2.27 3.90 -15.79
N LYS A 37 3.08 3.50 -16.78
CA LYS A 37 4.11 4.32 -17.45
C LYS A 37 5.27 4.76 -16.56
N HIS A 38 5.46 4.12 -15.40
CA HIS A 38 6.68 4.29 -14.64
C HIS A 38 7.88 3.80 -15.48
N LYS A 39 8.81 4.72 -15.78
CA LYS A 39 9.93 4.51 -16.73
C LYS A 39 10.86 3.34 -16.40
N ILE A 40 10.85 2.87 -15.15
CA ILE A 40 11.66 1.74 -14.72
C ILE A 40 11.04 0.40 -15.07
N VAL A 41 9.78 0.36 -15.52
CA VAL A 41 9.06 -0.88 -15.88
C VAL A 41 9.12 -1.09 -17.40
N SER A 42 9.67 -2.23 -17.82
CA SER A 42 9.77 -2.61 -19.24
C SER A 42 8.59 -3.46 -19.72
N ASP A 43 8.05 -4.33 -18.86
CA ASP A 43 6.83 -5.10 -19.13
C ASP A 43 5.93 -5.08 -17.88
N PRO A 44 4.85 -4.27 -17.87
CA PRO A 44 3.97 -4.14 -16.71
C PRO A 44 3.00 -5.33 -16.52
N MET A 45 2.87 -6.21 -17.51
CA MET A 45 2.04 -7.41 -17.40
C MET A 45 2.82 -8.58 -16.81
N LYS A 46 4.12 -8.64 -17.10
CA LYS A 46 5.03 -9.65 -16.51
C LYS A 46 5.74 -9.19 -15.25
N GLY A 47 5.72 -7.90 -14.93
CA GLY A 47 6.52 -7.39 -13.82
C GLY A 47 8.00 -7.36 -14.12
N GLU A 48 8.39 -7.03 -15.36
CA GLU A 48 9.79 -6.80 -15.73
C GLU A 48 10.14 -5.32 -15.51
N PHE A 49 11.20 -5.06 -14.75
CA PHE A 49 11.62 -3.71 -14.36
C PHE A 49 13.12 -3.62 -14.07
N ASP A 50 13.66 -2.41 -14.06
CA ASP A 50 15.01 -2.09 -13.60
C ASP A 50 15.05 -2.15 -12.07
N LYS A 51 15.54 -3.27 -11.53
CA LYS A 51 15.69 -3.50 -10.09
C LYS A 51 16.58 -2.45 -9.42
N LYS A 52 17.66 -2.02 -10.08
CA LYS A 52 18.58 -1.06 -9.49
C LYS A 52 17.92 0.31 -9.37
N ALA A 53 17.23 0.75 -10.42
CA ALA A 53 16.50 2.02 -10.37
C ALA A 53 15.36 1.99 -9.32
N ALA A 54 14.67 0.86 -9.19
CA ALA A 54 13.65 0.67 -8.15
C ALA A 54 14.24 0.73 -6.73
N GLU A 55 15.35 0.04 -6.49
CA GLU A 55 16.06 0.08 -5.21
C GLU A 55 16.55 1.49 -4.87
N GLU A 56 17.11 2.22 -5.83
CA GLU A 56 17.53 3.62 -5.64
C GLU A 56 16.38 4.54 -5.21
N LEU A 57 15.17 4.35 -5.77
CA LEU A 57 13.99 5.10 -5.35
C LEU A 57 13.56 4.78 -3.91
N ILE A 58 13.55 3.49 -3.54
CA ILE A 58 13.18 3.05 -2.18
C ILE A 58 14.22 3.56 -1.16
N LYS A 59 15.51 3.42 -1.46
CA LYS A 59 16.59 3.98 -0.61
C LYS A 59 16.53 5.50 -0.51
N LYS A 60 16.06 6.17 -1.56
CA LYS A 60 15.82 7.61 -1.49
C LYS A 60 14.69 7.97 -0.54
N GLN A 61 13.63 7.18 -0.50
CA GLN A 61 12.53 7.36 0.46
C GLN A 61 13.02 7.13 1.91
N GLU A 62 13.86 6.12 2.16
CA GLU A 62 14.51 5.88 3.46
C GLU A 62 15.41 7.07 3.88
N GLU A 63 16.23 7.59 2.97
CA GLU A 63 17.06 8.77 3.23
C GLU A 63 16.22 10.01 3.59
N LEU A 64 15.03 10.16 2.98
CA LEU A 64 14.11 11.26 3.29
C LEU A 64 13.46 11.07 4.67
N TYR A 65 13.12 9.84 5.05
CA TYR A 65 12.66 9.52 6.41
C TYR A 65 13.71 9.91 7.44
N ASP A 66 14.98 9.54 7.25
CA ASP A 66 16.07 9.90 8.17
C ASP A 66 16.24 11.42 8.33
N LYS A 67 15.92 12.18 7.29
CA LYS A 67 16.08 13.64 7.27
C LYS A 67 14.90 14.40 7.86
N THR A 68 13.67 13.93 7.62
CA THR A 68 12.46 14.68 7.99
C THR A 68 11.70 14.07 9.16
N GLY A 69 11.96 12.81 9.47
CA GLY A 69 11.24 12.03 10.46
C GLY A 69 9.82 11.62 10.02
N ASN A 70 9.45 11.80 8.74
CA ASN A 70 8.15 11.38 8.22
C ASN A 70 8.16 9.90 7.85
N PRO A 71 7.46 9.02 8.59
CA PRO A 71 7.37 7.61 8.22
C PRO A 71 6.77 7.45 6.82
N PHE A 72 6.96 6.29 6.22
CA PHE A 72 6.47 6.06 4.87
C PHE A 72 5.87 4.66 4.69
N ILE A 73 5.01 4.57 3.70
CA ILE A 73 4.46 3.33 3.15
C ILE A 73 4.78 3.34 1.66
N ILE A 74 5.15 2.19 1.09
CA ILE A 74 5.34 2.07 -0.36
C ILE A 74 4.02 1.66 -1.01
N ASP A 75 3.54 2.43 -1.98
CA ASP A 75 2.37 2.05 -2.77
C ASP A 75 2.80 1.22 -3.98
N VAL A 76 2.55 -0.09 -3.92
CA VAL A 76 2.99 -1.06 -4.94
C VAL A 76 1.85 -1.29 -5.91
N VAL A 77 2.00 -0.72 -7.11
CA VAL A 77 0.94 -0.74 -8.12
C VAL A 77 1.23 -1.80 -9.18
N GLY A 78 0.25 -2.64 -9.50
CA GLY A 78 0.38 -3.69 -10.52
C GLY A 78 -0.83 -3.83 -11.45
N LEU A 79 -0.57 -4.20 -12.71
CA LEU A 79 -1.61 -4.39 -13.72
C LEU A 79 -2.07 -5.86 -13.85
N SER A 80 -1.28 -6.81 -13.35
CA SER A 80 -1.58 -8.24 -13.35
C SER A 80 -1.17 -8.85 -12.01
N SER A 81 -1.73 -10.03 -11.68
CA SER A 81 -1.33 -10.77 -10.49
C SER A 81 0.17 -11.12 -10.51
N GLU A 82 0.67 -11.63 -11.65
CA GLU A 82 2.09 -11.98 -11.81
C GLU A 82 3.01 -10.78 -11.58
N ALA A 83 2.65 -9.62 -12.12
CA ALA A 83 3.46 -8.41 -11.95
C ALA A 83 3.44 -7.93 -10.50
N LEU A 84 2.25 -7.83 -9.89
CA LEU A 84 2.10 -7.31 -8.54
C LEU A 84 2.76 -8.20 -7.49
N GLU A 85 2.63 -9.53 -7.62
CA GLU A 85 3.31 -10.51 -6.76
C GLU A 85 4.85 -10.35 -6.84
N ARG A 86 5.41 -10.24 -8.06
CA ARG A 86 6.85 -9.98 -8.27
C ARG A 86 7.31 -8.66 -7.68
N TYR A 87 6.49 -7.61 -7.78
CA TYR A 87 6.80 -6.30 -7.22
C TYR A 87 6.80 -6.32 -5.70
N ILE A 88 5.83 -7.01 -5.08
CA ILE A 88 5.75 -7.19 -3.63
C ILE A 88 7.00 -7.91 -3.11
N ASP A 89 7.39 -9.03 -3.73
CA ASP A 89 8.58 -9.79 -3.33
C ASP A 89 9.83 -8.90 -3.36
N PHE A 90 10.00 -8.13 -4.45
CA PHE A 90 11.11 -7.21 -4.58
C PHE A 90 11.10 -6.09 -3.53
N VAL A 91 9.95 -5.47 -3.27
CA VAL A 91 9.84 -4.41 -2.26
C VAL A 91 10.14 -4.97 -0.87
N ALA A 92 9.67 -6.17 -0.57
CA ALA A 92 9.92 -6.85 0.69
C ALA A 92 11.40 -7.19 0.91
N ASP A 93 12.13 -7.52 -0.15
CA ASP A 93 13.59 -7.78 -0.10
C ASP A 93 14.43 -6.50 0.12
N VAL A 94 13.94 -5.34 -0.30
CA VAL A 94 14.72 -4.07 -0.31
C VAL A 94 14.51 -3.23 0.95
N THR A 95 13.31 -3.29 1.53
CA THR A 95 12.93 -2.47 2.70
C THR A 95 12.01 -3.25 3.63
N GLU A 96 12.01 -2.89 4.90
CA GLU A 96 11.07 -3.41 5.91
C GLU A 96 9.78 -2.59 6.01
N ALA A 97 9.66 -1.51 5.25
CA ALA A 97 8.49 -0.66 5.29
C ALA A 97 7.20 -1.45 4.95
N PRO A 98 6.06 -1.07 5.57
CA PRO A 98 4.75 -1.51 5.11
C PRO A 98 4.47 -1.03 3.68
N PHE A 99 3.58 -1.73 3.00
CA PHE A 99 3.25 -1.45 1.60
C PHE A 99 1.76 -1.63 1.29
N LEU A 100 1.27 -0.84 0.34
CA LEU A 100 -0.06 -1.03 -0.24
C LEU A 100 0.01 -2.08 -1.36
N VAL A 101 -0.97 -2.98 -1.37
CA VAL A 101 -1.24 -3.88 -2.49
C VAL A 101 -2.29 -3.21 -3.38
N ASP A 102 -1.84 -2.56 -4.46
CA ASP A 102 -2.69 -1.71 -5.30
C ASP A 102 -2.81 -2.22 -6.74
N SER A 103 -4.05 -2.24 -7.22
CA SER A 103 -4.40 -2.46 -8.61
C SER A 103 -5.81 -1.93 -8.87
N PHE A 104 -6.11 -1.54 -10.11
CA PHE A 104 -7.48 -1.24 -10.53
C PHE A 104 -8.41 -2.46 -10.51
N SER A 105 -7.87 -3.68 -10.50
CA SER A 105 -8.65 -4.92 -10.55
C SER A 105 -8.72 -5.59 -9.17
N PRO A 106 -9.93 -5.78 -8.59
CA PRO A 106 -10.09 -6.52 -7.33
C PRO A 106 -9.45 -7.91 -7.36
N ASN A 107 -9.55 -8.62 -8.48
CA ASN A 107 -8.98 -9.96 -8.64
C ASN A 107 -7.45 -9.95 -8.56
N VAL A 108 -6.80 -8.92 -9.12
CA VAL A 108 -5.34 -8.76 -9.04
C VAL A 108 -4.92 -8.48 -7.59
N ARG A 109 -5.64 -7.58 -6.91
CA ARG A 109 -5.37 -7.27 -5.49
C ARG A 109 -5.58 -8.48 -4.58
N LEU A 110 -6.64 -9.25 -4.80
CA LEU A 110 -6.94 -10.45 -4.00
C LEU A 110 -5.89 -11.55 -4.19
N SER A 111 -5.40 -11.74 -5.42
CA SER A 111 -4.28 -12.65 -5.70
C SER A 111 -3.03 -12.22 -4.96
N ALA A 112 -2.65 -10.94 -5.12
CA ALA A 112 -1.42 -10.41 -4.57
C ALA A 112 -1.42 -10.31 -3.03
N ILE A 113 -2.55 -9.93 -2.40
CA ILE A 113 -2.63 -9.90 -0.93
C ILE A 113 -2.58 -11.31 -0.35
N LYS A 114 -3.17 -12.30 -1.03
CA LYS A 114 -3.05 -13.71 -0.66
C LYS A 114 -1.60 -14.16 -0.73
N HIS A 115 -0.90 -13.88 -1.84
CA HIS A 115 0.52 -14.17 -1.98
C HIS A 115 1.35 -13.53 -0.86
N ALA A 116 1.17 -12.23 -0.60
CA ALA A 116 1.86 -11.53 0.49
C ALA A 116 1.69 -12.23 1.85
N ILE A 117 0.47 -12.70 2.15
CA ILE A 117 0.20 -13.46 3.38
C ILE A 117 0.91 -14.81 3.37
N GLU A 118 0.87 -15.56 2.27
CA GLU A 118 1.50 -16.88 2.13
C GLU A 118 3.03 -16.81 2.26
N VAL A 119 3.67 -15.72 1.84
CA VAL A 119 5.11 -15.49 2.00
C VAL A 119 5.49 -14.80 3.32
N GLY A 120 4.54 -14.60 4.24
CA GLY A 120 4.81 -14.10 5.59
C GLY A 120 4.83 -12.58 5.75
N LEU A 121 4.31 -11.82 4.79
CA LEU A 121 4.26 -10.36 4.80
C LEU A 121 2.94 -9.78 5.34
N LYS A 122 2.12 -10.61 5.99
CA LYS A 122 0.78 -10.25 6.48
C LYS A 122 0.76 -8.93 7.26
N GLU A 123 1.68 -8.75 8.21
CA GLU A 123 1.73 -7.58 9.10
C GLU A 123 2.17 -6.27 8.39
N ARG A 124 2.74 -6.39 7.18
CA ARG A 124 3.25 -5.28 6.36
C ARG A 124 2.30 -4.89 5.24
N ALA A 125 1.43 -5.80 4.81
CA ALA A 125 0.60 -5.64 3.63
C ALA A 125 -0.74 -4.95 3.95
N ILE A 126 -1.03 -3.87 3.22
CA ILE A 126 -2.27 -3.10 3.36
C ILE A 126 -3.06 -3.21 2.05
N TYR A 127 -4.31 -3.70 2.11
CA TYR A 127 -5.14 -3.83 0.92
C TYR A 127 -5.62 -2.46 0.41
N ASN A 128 -5.30 -2.09 -0.84
CA ASN A 128 -5.71 -0.82 -1.43
C ASN A 128 -6.55 -1.02 -2.70
N SER A 129 -7.88 -0.89 -2.66
CA SER A 129 -8.73 -0.44 -1.55
C SER A 129 -10.09 -1.12 -1.54
N ILE A 130 -10.78 -1.00 -0.40
CA ILE A 130 -12.22 -1.18 -0.33
C ILE A 130 -12.87 0.14 -0.78
N ASP A 131 -13.67 0.09 -1.85
CA ASP A 131 -14.33 1.26 -2.42
C ASP A 131 -15.85 1.05 -2.59
N ASN A 132 -16.52 1.98 -3.26
CA ASN A 132 -17.98 1.94 -3.50
C ASN A 132 -18.43 0.85 -4.49
N HIS A 133 -17.49 0.12 -5.10
CA HIS A 133 -17.72 -1.00 -6.02
C HIS A 133 -17.41 -2.36 -5.38
N VAL A 134 -16.99 -2.39 -4.12
CA VAL A 134 -16.67 -3.62 -3.39
C VAL A 134 -17.83 -4.63 -3.42
N SER A 135 -17.49 -5.90 -3.64
CA SER A 135 -18.45 -7.01 -3.64
C SER A 135 -18.43 -7.79 -2.32
N ASP A 136 -19.51 -8.50 -2.02
CA ASP A 136 -19.55 -9.43 -0.87
C ASP A 136 -18.48 -10.52 -0.98
N GLU A 137 -18.15 -10.95 -2.21
CA GLU A 137 -17.10 -11.94 -2.47
C GLU A 137 -15.72 -11.40 -2.10
N GLU A 138 -15.43 -10.14 -2.43
CA GLU A 138 -14.18 -9.47 -2.07
C GLU A 138 -14.07 -9.32 -0.55
N ILE A 139 -15.12 -8.86 0.13
CA ILE A 139 -15.14 -8.75 1.61
C ILE A 139 -14.96 -10.11 2.29
N ASN A 140 -15.67 -11.15 1.83
CA ASN A 140 -15.54 -12.50 2.40
C ASN A 140 -14.11 -13.03 2.19
N SER A 141 -13.53 -12.80 1.01
CA SER A 141 -12.14 -13.20 0.71
C SER A 141 -11.14 -12.51 1.63
N LEU A 142 -11.26 -11.20 1.85
CA LEU A 142 -10.40 -10.46 2.77
C LEU A 142 -10.52 -10.96 4.21
N ARG A 143 -11.74 -11.26 4.67
CA ARG A 143 -11.99 -11.85 5.99
C ARG A 143 -11.35 -13.23 6.11
N ASP A 144 -11.54 -14.10 5.13
CA ASP A 144 -11.08 -15.48 5.18
C ASP A 144 -9.55 -15.57 5.06
N LEU A 145 -8.92 -14.62 4.35
CA LEU A 145 -7.47 -14.42 4.34
C LEU A 145 -6.94 -13.78 5.63
N GLY A 146 -7.82 -13.21 6.46
CA GLY A 146 -7.46 -12.55 7.70
C GLY A 146 -6.71 -11.24 7.50
N VAL A 147 -7.01 -10.48 6.44
CA VAL A 147 -6.42 -9.16 6.17
C VAL A 147 -6.74 -8.20 7.34
N GLU A 148 -5.71 -7.56 7.89
CA GLU A 148 -5.84 -6.73 9.10
C GLU A 148 -6.00 -5.24 8.78
N SER A 149 -5.51 -4.80 7.63
CA SER A 149 -5.47 -3.39 7.23
C SER A 149 -5.88 -3.18 5.77
N SER A 150 -6.73 -2.19 5.54
CA SER A 150 -7.12 -1.76 4.20
C SER A 150 -7.38 -0.25 4.15
N VAL A 151 -7.10 0.36 3.00
CA VAL A 151 -7.56 1.71 2.68
C VAL A 151 -9.05 1.66 2.34
N LEU A 152 -9.85 2.50 3.00
CA LEU A 152 -11.25 2.72 2.65
C LEU A 152 -11.34 3.95 1.73
N MET A 153 -11.57 3.73 0.43
CA MET A 153 -11.64 4.80 -0.56
C MET A 153 -13.08 5.24 -0.77
N ALA A 154 -13.45 6.35 -0.13
CA ALA A 154 -14.79 6.96 -0.27
C ALA A 154 -14.97 7.80 -1.55
N TYR A 155 -14.07 7.68 -2.53
CA TYR A 155 -14.21 8.38 -3.81
C TYR A 155 -15.34 7.76 -4.63
N ASN A 156 -16.32 8.58 -5.02
CA ASN A 156 -17.41 8.15 -5.87
C ASN A 156 -17.70 9.23 -6.93
N PRO A 157 -17.32 9.03 -8.21
CA PRO A 157 -17.52 10.04 -9.24
C PRO A 157 -19.01 10.32 -9.54
N ARG A 158 -19.93 9.46 -9.09
CA ARG A 158 -21.38 9.69 -9.18
C ARG A 158 -21.93 10.50 -8.01
N ASN A 159 -21.12 10.80 -6.99
CA ASN A 159 -21.52 11.56 -5.81
C ASN A 159 -20.45 12.62 -5.46
N VAL A 160 -20.41 13.68 -6.26
CA VAL A 160 -19.44 14.80 -6.18
C VAL A 160 -19.63 15.75 -4.98
N TRP A 161 -20.56 15.47 -4.06
CA TRP A 161 -20.97 16.39 -2.99
C TRP A 161 -20.91 15.80 -1.57
N ALA A 162 -20.06 14.81 -1.32
CA ALA A 162 -19.73 14.42 0.05
C ALA A 162 -18.91 15.51 0.76
#